data_AF-A0A522U7H2-F1
#
_entry.id   AF-A0A522U7H2-F1
#
_cell.length_a   1.000
_cell.length_b   1.000
_cell.length_c   1.000
_cell.angle_alpha   90.00
_cell.angle_beta   90.00
_cell.angle_gamma   90.00
#
_symmetry.space_group_name_H-M   'P 1'
#
loop_
_entity.id
_entity.type
_entity.pdbx_description
1 polymer ?
#
loop_
_entity_poly.entity_id
_entity_poly.type
_entity_poly.pdbx_seq_one_letter_code
_entity_poly.pdbx_strand_id
1 'polypeptide(L)'
;MLKNLFASILIMFSLLLSIGAVSAQTYGYEETRNQAGYKQGDVYVIINTAVSALLSLLAVAFLGVCLYAGIRWMTARGKEEYAEKAKNALQAGAIGFIMVTLAYAISRFVLSKLMAKP
;
A
#
# COMPACT_ATOMS: atom_id res chain seq x y z
N MET A 1 6.85 -24.67 18.39
CA MET A 1 5.50 -24.07 18.43
C MET A 1 5.46 -22.65 17.87
N LEU A 2 6.39 -21.75 18.22
CA LEU A 2 6.40 -20.36 17.74
C LEU A 2 6.50 -20.19 16.20
N LYS A 3 7.25 -21.08 15.53
CA LYS A 3 7.43 -21.06 14.06
C LYS A 3 6.14 -21.37 13.29
N ASN A 4 5.26 -22.20 13.86
CA ASN A 4 3.97 -22.56 13.27
C ASN A 4 2.91 -21.47 13.54
N LEU A 5 3.05 -20.76 14.66
CA LEU A 5 2.23 -19.58 14.98
C LEU A 5 2.49 -18.43 13.99
N PHE A 6 3.77 -18.16 13.70
CA PHE A 6 4.18 -17.13 12.74
C PHE A 6 3.74 -17.47 11.31
N ALA A 7 3.86 -18.74 10.90
CA ALA A 7 3.37 -19.21 9.61
C ALA A 7 1.83 -19.08 9.48
N SER A 8 1.08 -19.38 10.54
CA SER A 8 -0.38 -19.24 10.55
C SER A 8 -0.83 -17.78 10.46
N ILE A 9 -0.15 -16.85 11.15
CA ILE A 9 -0.40 -15.40 11.03
C ILE A 9 -0.11 -14.90 9.60
N LEU A 10 0.95 -15.40 8.97
CA LEU A 10 1.33 -15.01 7.61
C LEU A 10 0.33 -15.54 6.56
N ILE A 11 -0.19 -16.75 6.77
CA ILE A 11 -1.24 -17.34 5.93
C ILE A 11 -2.58 -16.61 6.12
N MET A 12 -2.94 -16.25 7.36
CA MET A 12 -4.16 -15.50 7.66
C MET A 12 -4.10 -14.07 7.11
N PHE A 13 -2.92 -13.44 7.14
CA PHE A 13 -2.67 -12.13 6.55
C PHE A 13 -2.70 -12.17 5.01
N SER A 14 -2.19 -13.25 4.39
CA SER A 14 -2.32 -13.50 2.95
C SER A 14 -3.79 -13.66 2.52
N LEU A 15 -4.59 -14.38 3.31
CA LEU A 15 -6.04 -14.49 3.12
C LEU A 15 -6.77 -13.15 3.25
N LEU A 16 -6.34 -12.30 4.19
CA LEU A 16 -6.86 -10.94 4.38
C LEU A 16 -6.47 -10.02 3.20
N LEU A 17 -5.27 -10.18 2.64
CA LEU A 17 -4.83 -9.44 1.45
C LEU A 17 -5.68 -9.77 0.23
N SER A 18 -6.09 -11.04 0.04
CA SER A 18 -7.01 -11.41 -1.04
C SER A 18 -8.39 -10.75 -0.93
N ILE A 19 -8.84 -10.41 0.28
CA ILE A 19 -10.11 -9.70 0.51
C ILE A 19 -9.92 -8.18 0.30
N GLY A 20 -8.76 -7.63 0.68
CA GLY A 20 -8.45 -6.20 0.58
C GLY A 20 -7.91 -5.73 -0.78
N ALA A 21 -7.22 -6.58 -1.53
CA ALA A 21 -6.65 -6.25 -2.84
C ALA A 21 -7.71 -6.12 -3.96
N VAL A 22 -8.95 -6.55 -3.70
CA VAL A 22 -10.01 -6.66 -4.72
C VAL A 22 -10.85 -5.38 -4.90
N SER A 23 -10.70 -4.36 -4.06
CA SER A 23 -11.55 -3.14 -4.15
C SER A 23 -10.85 -1.85 -4.55
N ALA A 24 -9.55 -1.86 -4.87
CA ALA A 24 -8.86 -0.66 -5.36
C ALA A 24 -9.08 -0.35 -6.84
N GLN A 25 -9.72 -1.24 -7.61
CA GLN A 25 -9.71 -1.18 -9.09
C GLN A 25 -10.90 -0.50 -9.75
N THR A 26 -11.98 -0.17 -9.04
CA THR A 26 -13.13 0.51 -9.66
C THR A 26 -13.65 1.64 -8.77
N TYR A 27 -12.82 2.67 -8.60
CA TYR A 27 -13.26 3.94 -8.01
C TYR A 27 -14.04 4.76 -9.04
N GLY A 28 -15.32 4.44 -9.27
CA GLY A 28 -16.27 5.34 -9.96
C GLY A 28 -15.95 5.72 -11.41
N TYR A 29 -14.90 5.15 -12.01
CA TYR A 29 -14.44 5.51 -13.36
C TYR A 29 -15.45 5.19 -14.44
N GLU A 30 -16.21 4.09 -14.31
CA GLU A 30 -17.26 3.69 -15.24
C GLU A 30 -18.39 4.72 -15.34
N GLU A 31 -18.75 5.33 -14.20
CA GLU A 31 -19.87 6.28 -14.09
C GLU A 31 -19.48 7.66 -14.63
N THR A 32 -18.27 8.14 -14.30
CA THR A 32 -17.72 9.38 -14.87
C THR A 32 -17.39 9.23 -16.36
N ARG A 33 -16.95 8.04 -16.81
CA ARG A 33 -16.66 7.71 -18.22
C ARG A 33 -17.90 7.81 -19.09
N ASN A 34 -19.05 7.31 -18.62
CA ASN A 34 -20.30 7.34 -19.38
C ASN A 34 -20.95 8.73 -19.41
N GLN A 35 -20.83 9.53 -18.34
CA GLN A 35 -21.43 10.87 -18.31
C GLN A 35 -20.63 11.92 -19.09
N ALA A 36 -19.32 11.74 -19.24
CA ALA A 36 -18.44 12.75 -19.82
C ALA A 36 -18.23 12.66 -21.34
N GLY A 37 -18.77 11.63 -22.02
CA GLY A 37 -18.81 11.54 -23.49
C GLY A 37 -17.44 11.44 -24.20
N TYR A 38 -16.35 11.22 -23.47
CA TYR A 38 -15.00 11.16 -24.04
C TYR A 38 -14.72 9.81 -24.71
N LYS A 39 -14.51 9.81 -26.04
CA LYS A 39 -13.80 8.72 -26.72
C LYS A 39 -12.30 8.83 -26.39
N GLN A 40 -11.82 7.89 -25.58
CA GLN A 40 -10.40 7.63 -25.27
C GLN A 40 -9.56 8.87 -24.94
N GLY A 41 -9.60 9.30 -23.68
CA GLY A 41 -8.42 9.88 -23.02
C GLY A 41 -7.53 8.75 -22.51
N ASP A 42 -6.95 7.97 -23.43
CA ASP A 42 -6.17 6.75 -23.13
C ASP A 42 -5.09 7.03 -22.06
N VAL A 43 -4.51 8.23 -22.11
CA VAL A 43 -3.45 8.67 -21.20
C VAL A 43 -3.87 8.66 -19.73
N TYR A 44 -5.10 9.06 -19.38
CA TYR A 44 -5.52 9.07 -17.97
C TYR A 44 -5.74 7.66 -17.42
N VAL A 45 -6.32 6.76 -18.23
CA VAL A 45 -6.52 5.36 -17.86
C VAL A 45 -5.18 4.63 -17.76
N ILE A 46 -4.27 4.88 -18.69
CA ILE A 46 -2.91 4.33 -18.67
C ILE A 46 -2.14 4.83 -17.44
N ILE A 47 -2.19 6.13 -17.13
CA ILE A 47 -1.54 6.69 -15.94
C ILE A 47 -2.12 6.08 -14.67
N ASN A 48 -3.45 6.01 -14.54
CA ASN A 48 -4.07 5.47 -13.34
C ASN A 48 -3.75 3.98 -13.16
N THR A 49 -3.76 3.20 -14.25
CA THR A 49 -3.38 1.79 -14.23
C THR A 49 -1.91 1.61 -13.85
N ALA A 50 -1.02 2.43 -14.41
CA ALA A 50 0.40 2.41 -14.09
C ALA A 50 0.66 2.79 -12.62
N VAL A 51 0.01 3.84 -12.11
CA VAL A 51 0.13 4.27 -10.71
C VAL A 51 -0.40 3.19 -9.78
N SER A 52 -1.57 2.62 -10.04
CA SER A 52 -2.13 1.53 -9.22
C SER A 52 -1.24 0.28 -9.23
N ALA A 53 -0.66 -0.09 -10.38
CA ALA A 53 0.26 -1.22 -10.47
C ALA A 53 1.58 -0.99 -9.71
N LEU A 54 2.12 0.23 -9.77
CA LEU A 54 3.32 0.60 -9.00
C LEU A 54 3.02 0.64 -7.50
N LEU A 55 1.85 1.16 -7.11
CA LEU A 55 1.46 1.30 -5.70
C LEU A 55 1.21 -0.06 -5.04
N SER A 56 0.61 -1.01 -5.76
CA SER A 56 0.40 -2.36 -5.26
C SER A 56 1.71 -3.11 -5.06
N LEU A 57 2.66 -2.97 -5.99
CA LEU A 57 3.99 -3.54 -5.87
C LEU A 57 4.77 -2.91 -4.70
N LEU A 58 4.68 -1.59 -4.53
CA LEU A 58 5.28 -0.89 -3.38
C LEU A 58 4.70 -1.40 -2.06
N ALA A 59 3.38 -1.57 -1.96
CA ALA A 59 2.72 -2.01 -0.74
C ALA A 59 3.23 -3.39 -0.28
N VAL A 60 3.41 -4.33 -1.22
CA VAL A 60 3.98 -5.66 -0.93
C VAL A 60 5.45 -5.54 -0.51
N ALA A 61 6.23 -4.66 -1.13
CA ALA A 61 7.62 -4.42 -0.73
C ALA A 61 7.73 -3.85 0.70
N PHE A 62 6.88 -2.87 1.05
CA PHE A 62 6.80 -2.32 2.41
C PHE A 62 6.46 -3.39 3.45
N LEU A 63 5.52 -4.28 3.11
CA LEU A 63 5.18 -5.42 3.96
C LEU A 63 6.40 -6.31 4.21
N GLY A 64 7.18 -6.63 3.18
CA GLY A 64 8.39 -7.44 3.29
C GLY A 64 9.44 -6.83 4.23
N VAL A 65 9.66 -5.52 4.14
CA VAL A 65 10.58 -4.78 5.03
C VAL A 65 10.06 -4.78 6.46
N CYS A 66 8.76 -4.52 6.68
CA CYS A 66 8.15 -4.59 8.01
C CYS A 66 8.27 -5.98 8.63
N LEU A 67 8.09 -7.04 7.84
CA LEU A 67 8.23 -8.41 8.31
C LEU A 67 9.68 -8.72 8.71
N TYR A 68 10.64 -8.36 7.87
CA TYR A 68 12.06 -8.56 8.14
C TYR A 68 12.52 -7.79 9.39
N ALA A 69 12.14 -6.52 9.50
CA ALA A 69 12.46 -5.69 10.66
C ALA A 69 11.77 -6.22 11.93
N GLY A 70 10.51 -6.66 11.84
CA GLY A 70 9.78 -7.25 12.96
C GLY A 70 10.40 -8.54 13.47
N ILE A 71 10.79 -9.45 12.57
CA ILE A 71 11.50 -10.68 12.94
C ILE A 71 12.84 -10.35 13.59
N ARG A 72 13.57 -9.37 13.06
CA ARG A 72 14.86 -8.93 13.63
C ARG A 72 14.70 -8.34 15.03
N TRP A 73 13.62 -7.60 15.27
CA TRP A 73 13.30 -7.04 16.59
C TRP A 73 12.97 -8.15 17.59
N MET A 74 12.14 -9.12 17.19
CA MET A 74 11.76 -10.26 18.04
C MET A 74 12.92 -11.23 18.32
N THR A 75 13.92 -11.31 17.42
CA THR A 75 15.06 -12.22 17.56
C THR A 75 16.29 -11.58 18.22
N ALA A 76 16.20 -10.34 18.69
CA ALA A 76 17.33 -9.61 19.28
C ALA A 76 17.90 -10.22 20.57
N ARG A 77 17.22 -11.18 21.23
CA ARG A 77 17.72 -11.97 22.40
C ARG A 77 18.43 -11.14 23.49
N GLY A 78 18.01 -9.88 23.69
CA GLY A 78 18.60 -8.99 24.71
C GLY A 78 19.83 -8.19 24.26
N LYS A 79 20.28 -8.30 23.01
CA LYS A 79 21.30 -7.38 22.47
C LYS A 79 20.65 -6.09 21.98
N GLU A 80 20.83 -5.01 22.75
CA GLU A 80 20.27 -3.68 22.47
C GLU A 80 20.57 -3.18 21.05
N GLU A 81 21.79 -3.42 20.53
CA GLU A 81 22.18 -2.99 19.18
C GLU A 81 21.27 -3.56 18.07
N TYR A 82 20.80 -4.80 18.23
CA TYR A 82 19.92 -5.44 17.24
C TYR A 82 18.48 -4.95 17.38
N ALA A 83 18.05 -4.65 18.61
CA ALA A 83 16.74 -4.09 18.88
C ALA A 83 16.64 -2.65 18.36
N GLU A 84 17.68 -1.84 18.56
CA GLU A 84 17.75 -0.45 18.09
C GLU A 84 17.78 -0.39 16.55
N LYS A 85 18.61 -1.21 15.90
CA LYS A 85 18.64 -1.31 14.43
C LYS A 85 17.28 -1.73 13.85
N ALA A 86 16.59 -2.69 14.49
CA ALA A 86 15.28 -3.12 14.04
C ALA A 86 14.20 -2.04 14.23
N LYS A 87 14.26 -1.29 15.33
CA LYS A 87 13.36 -0.16 15.61
C LYS A 87 13.57 0.98 14.62
N ASN A 88 14.82 1.32 14.31
CA ASN A 88 15.15 2.33 13.29
C ASN A 88 14.64 1.92 11.91
N ALA A 89 14.77 0.64 11.53
CA ALA A 89 14.24 0.13 10.28
C ALA A 89 12.70 0.20 10.21
N LEU A 90 12.01 -0.12 11.31
CA LEU A 90 10.56 0.03 11.42
C LEU A 90 10.12 1.50 11.33
N GLN A 91 10.86 2.41 11.98
CA GLN A 91 10.55 3.84 11.95
C GLN A 91 10.73 4.43 10.55
N ALA A 92 11.81 4.07 9.86
CA ALA A 92 12.04 4.45 8.47
C ALA A 92 10.95 3.89 7.53
N GLY A 93 10.56 2.63 7.72
CA GLY A 93 9.46 2.00 6.97
C GLY A 93 8.10 2.68 7.19
N ALA A 94 7.78 3.02 8.44
CA ALA A 94 6.54 3.72 8.78
C ALA A 94 6.45 5.11 8.14
N ILE A 95 7.56 5.87 8.16
CA ILE A 95 7.63 7.20 7.54
C ILE A 95 7.40 7.09 6.02
N GLY A 96 8.02 6.12 5.37
CA GLY A 96 7.83 5.87 3.93
C GLY A 96 6.38 5.50 3.58
N PHE A 97 5.75 4.64 4.39
CA PHE A 97 4.36 4.24 4.19
C PHE A 97 3.39 5.42 4.32
N ILE A 98 3.62 6.29 5.30
CA ILE A 98 2.84 7.51 5.52
C ILE A 98 2.99 8.46 4.33
N MET A 99 4.21 8.69 3.84
CA MET A 99 4.46 9.57 2.70
C MET A 99 3.73 9.14 1.43
N VAL A 100 3.77 7.84 1.10
CA VAL A 100 3.09 7.29 -0.08
C VAL A 100 1.57 7.44 0.03
N THR A 101 1.02 7.15 1.21
CA THR A 101 -0.41 7.31 1.48
C THR A 101 -0.85 8.77 1.37
N LEU A 102 -0.05 9.70 1.92
CA LEU A 102 -0.31 11.14 1.83
C LEU A 102 -0.25 11.64 0.39
N ALA A 103 0.75 11.24 -0.38
CA ALA A 103 0.88 11.62 -1.79
C ALA A 103 -0.34 11.20 -2.62
N TYR A 104 -0.83 9.96 -2.41
CA TYR A 104 -2.04 9.46 -3.07
C TYR A 104 -3.30 10.24 -2.63
N ALA A 105 -3.45 10.48 -1.32
CA ALA A 105 -4.57 11.24 -0.77
C ALA A 105 -4.63 12.67 -1.33
N ILE A 106 -3.48 13.35 -1.39
CA ILE A 106 -3.37 14.70 -1.96
C ILE A 106 -3.72 14.70 -3.45
N SER A 107 -3.19 13.74 -4.20
CA SER A 107 -3.49 13.62 -5.64
C SER A 107 -4.99 13.48 -5.87
N ARG A 108 -5.64 12.55 -5.16
CA ARG A 108 -7.09 12.34 -5.23
C ARG A 108 -7.88 13.57 -4.79
N PHE A 109 -7.43 14.27 -3.76
CA PHE A 109 -8.05 15.50 -3.30
C PHE A 109 -8.06 16.57 -4.39
N VAL A 110 -6.91 16.82 -5.03
CA VAL A 110 -6.81 17.80 -6.13
C VAL A 110 -7.71 17.41 -7.30
N LEU A 111 -7.69 16.15 -7.73
CA LEU A 111 -8.55 15.63 -8.79
C LEU A 111 -10.05 15.79 -8.48
N SER A 112 -10.47 15.49 -7.24
CA SER A 112 -11.87 15.65 -6.81
C SER A 112 -12.33 17.11 -6.80
N LYS A 113 -11.43 18.04 -6.48
CA LYS A 113 -11.73 19.49 -6.48
C LYS A 113 -11.81 20.07 -7.88
N LEU A 114 -11.10 19.48 -8.85
CA LEU A 114 -11.13 19.90 -10.25
C LEU A 114 -12.32 19.30 -11.03
N MET A 115 -12.75 18.08 -10.72
CA MET A 115 -13.97 17.48 -11.29
C MET A 115 -15.26 17.95 -10.64
N ALA A 116 -15.19 18.56 -9.46
CA ALA A 116 -16.30 19.30 -8.86
C ALA A 116 -16.50 20.64 -9.60
N LYS A 117 -16.93 20.58 -10.86
CA LYS A 117 -17.60 21.69 -11.52
C LYS A 117 -19.11 21.53 -11.26
N PRO A 118 -19.87 22.59 -10.93
CA PRO A 118 -21.31 22.51 -10.71
C PRO A 118 -22.04 21.94 -11.91
#